data_AF-A0A838K1D6-F1
#
_entry.id   AF-A0A838K1D6-F1
#
_cell.length_a   1.000
_cell.length_b   1.000
_cell.length_c   1.000
_cell.angle_alpha   90.00
_cell.angle_beta   90.00
_cell.angle_gamma   90.00
#
_symmetry.space_group_name_H-M   'P 1'
#
loop_
_entity.id
_entity.type
_entity.pdbx_description
1 polymer ?
#
loop_
_entity_poly.entity_id
_entity_poly.type
_entity_poly.pdbx_seq_one_letter_code
_entity_poly.pdbx_strand_id
1 'polypeptide(L)'
;KYAEERGAPSWANDVVIWWERVLTSLEDDPMSLDGIVDWVTKYRLLCRYVDRDGLAWDDDKLKLIDVQYHDVRRDKGLYNRLAASGRVERLVAESEVQHAMTNPPDDTRAYFRGRCLDKYRDQVAAAGWDSIIFDVGRDTLQRVPMMDPARGGREATEALIDRCATAAELLEALQA
;
A
#
# COMPACT_ATOMS: atom_id res chain seq x y z
N LYS A 1 -26.98 -8.03 -5.25
CA LYS A 1 -27.96 -7.47 -6.22
C LYS A 1 -27.39 -6.33 -7.07
N TYR A 2 -27.19 -5.10 -6.57
CA TYR A 2 -26.69 -3.99 -7.40
C TYR A 2 -25.24 -4.17 -7.91
N ALA A 3 -24.34 -4.74 -7.09
CA ALA A 3 -22.95 -5.03 -7.48
C ALA A 3 -22.86 -6.14 -8.55
N GLU A 4 -23.68 -7.18 -8.43
CA GLU A 4 -23.71 -8.32 -9.37
C GLU A 4 -24.24 -7.91 -10.75
N GLU A 5 -25.17 -6.96 -10.82
CA GLU A 5 -25.81 -6.52 -12.07
C GLU A 5 -24.92 -5.64 -12.98
N ARG A 6 -23.75 -5.18 -12.50
CA ARG A 6 -22.87 -4.26 -13.25
C ARG A 6 -21.42 -4.74 -13.43
N GLY A 7 -21.14 -6.01 -13.18
CA GLY A 7 -19.78 -6.54 -13.27
C GLY A 7 -18.84 -5.87 -12.26
N ALA A 8 -19.32 -5.67 -11.03
CA ALA A 8 -18.47 -5.15 -9.96
C ALA A 8 -17.28 -6.08 -9.72
N PRO A 9 -16.11 -5.54 -9.35
CA PRO A 9 -14.95 -6.35 -8.99
C PRO A 9 -15.29 -7.34 -7.86
N SER A 10 -14.57 -8.47 -7.82
CA SER A 10 -14.81 -9.52 -6.82
C SER A 10 -14.76 -9.01 -5.37
N TRP A 11 -13.91 -8.01 -5.10
CA TRP A 11 -13.75 -7.40 -3.78
C TRP A 11 -14.92 -6.48 -3.36
N ALA A 12 -15.83 -6.11 -4.27
CA ALA A 12 -16.88 -5.13 -3.98
C ALA A 12 -17.86 -5.63 -2.89
N ASN A 13 -18.19 -6.92 -2.91
CA ASN A 13 -19.04 -7.52 -1.89
C ASN A 13 -18.37 -7.51 -0.51
N ASP A 14 -17.06 -7.78 -0.46
CA ASP A 14 -16.30 -7.76 0.80
C ASP A 14 -16.35 -6.35 1.42
N VAL A 15 -16.16 -5.30 0.61
CA VAL A 15 -16.24 -3.90 1.08
C VAL A 15 -17.61 -3.59 1.67
N VAL A 16 -18.71 -4.04 1.03
CA VAL A 16 -20.07 -3.81 1.53
C VAL A 16 -20.28 -4.53 2.87
N ILE A 17 -19.83 -5.79 2.99
CA ILE A 17 -19.93 -6.57 4.24
C ILE A 17 -19.17 -5.87 5.36
N TRP A 18 -17.93 -5.43 5.09
CA TRP A 18 -17.12 -4.70 6.07
C TRP A 18 -17.77 -3.38 6.49
N TRP A 19 -18.34 -2.66 5.54
CA TRP A 19 -19.00 -1.39 5.82
C TRP A 19 -20.25 -1.58 6.69
N GLU A 20 -21.10 -2.55 6.37
CA GLU A 20 -22.27 -2.90 7.16
C GLU A 20 -21.90 -3.32 8.59
N ARG A 21 -20.86 -4.15 8.74
CA ARG A 21 -20.31 -4.55 10.05
C ARG A 21 -19.92 -3.33 10.87
N VAL A 22 -19.12 -2.42 10.30
CA VAL A 22 -18.65 -1.23 11.01
C VAL A 22 -19.80 -0.30 11.38
N LEU A 23 -20.72 -0.02 10.46
CA LEU A 23 -21.85 0.87 10.73
C LEU A 23 -22.77 0.32 11.82
N THR A 24 -23.13 -0.97 11.73
CA THR A 24 -24.00 -1.63 12.72
C THR A 24 -23.33 -1.64 14.10
N SER A 25 -22.04 -1.95 14.17
CA SER A 25 -21.29 -1.91 15.44
C SER A 25 -21.18 -0.50 16.02
N LEU A 26 -21.05 0.54 15.18
CA LEU A 26 -21.04 1.93 15.65
C LEU A 26 -22.40 2.38 16.21
N GLU A 27 -23.51 1.86 15.68
CA GLU A 27 -24.85 2.17 16.18
C GLU A 27 -25.13 1.51 17.54
N ASP A 28 -24.65 0.28 17.74
CA ASP A 28 -24.88 -0.51 18.96
C ASP A 28 -23.86 -0.22 20.08
N ASP A 29 -22.58 -0.58 19.86
CA ASP A 29 -21.48 -0.31 20.78
C ASP A 29 -20.19 -0.01 19.98
N PRO A 30 -19.82 1.27 19.80
CA PRO A 30 -18.59 1.65 19.13
C PRO A 30 -17.34 0.99 19.72
N MET A 31 -17.34 0.68 21.02
CA MET A 31 -16.18 0.11 21.70
C MET A 31 -15.93 -1.36 21.35
N SER A 32 -16.88 -2.02 20.70
CA SER A 32 -16.75 -3.36 20.12
C SER A 32 -15.78 -3.40 18.92
N LEU A 33 -15.45 -2.24 18.34
CA LEU A 33 -14.52 -2.10 17.21
C LEU A 33 -13.04 -1.93 17.63
N ASP A 34 -12.68 -2.27 18.89
CA ASP A 34 -11.29 -2.34 19.35
C ASP A 34 -10.49 -3.33 18.47
N GLY A 35 -9.37 -2.87 17.91
CA GLY A 35 -8.56 -3.65 16.98
C GLY A 35 -9.05 -3.64 15.53
N ILE A 36 -10.14 -2.93 15.21
CA ILE A 36 -10.69 -2.83 13.85
C ILE A 36 -10.66 -1.37 13.39
N VAL A 37 -11.15 -0.44 14.23
CA VAL A 37 -11.18 1.00 13.92
C VAL A 37 -10.15 1.72 14.78
N ASP A 38 -9.26 2.49 14.14
CA ASP A 38 -8.11 3.11 14.80
C ASP A 38 -8.50 4.04 15.95
N TRP A 39 -9.51 4.90 15.75
CA TRP A 39 -9.91 5.84 16.79
C TRP A 39 -10.47 5.14 18.03
N VAL A 40 -11.22 4.04 17.86
CA VAL A 40 -11.74 3.22 18.96
C VAL A 40 -10.60 2.55 19.71
N THR A 41 -9.69 1.93 18.96
CA THR A 41 -8.52 1.21 19.50
C THR A 41 -7.64 2.15 20.31
N LYS A 42 -7.35 3.33 19.74
CA LYS A 42 -6.58 4.38 20.39
C LYS A 42 -7.30 4.97 21.60
N TYR A 43 -8.60 5.24 21.50
CA TYR A 43 -9.39 5.73 22.62
C TYR A 43 -9.32 4.77 23.81
N ARG A 44 -9.55 3.47 23.58
CA ARG A 44 -9.42 2.44 24.63
C ARG A 44 -8.01 2.36 25.21
N LEU A 45 -6.98 2.54 24.37
CA LEU A 45 -5.60 2.61 24.84
C LEU A 45 -5.38 3.82 25.76
N LEU A 46 -5.83 5.01 25.36
CA LEU A 46 -5.69 6.25 26.14
C LEU A 46 -6.48 6.17 27.46
N CYS A 47 -7.73 5.67 27.45
CA CYS A 47 -8.51 5.46 28.68
C CYS A 47 -7.76 4.60 29.70
N ARG A 48 -7.05 3.54 29.26
CA ARG A 48 -6.23 2.74 30.19
C ARG A 48 -5.10 3.53 30.83
N TYR A 49 -4.52 4.51 30.15
CA TYR A 49 -3.51 5.39 30.74
C TYR A 49 -4.15 6.41 31.68
N VAL A 50 -5.31 6.96 31.33
CA VAL A 50 -6.11 7.83 32.20
C VAL A 50 -6.45 7.11 33.50
N ASP A 51 -7.03 5.92 33.43
CA ASP A 51 -7.48 5.16 34.60
C ASP A 51 -6.31 4.68 35.47
N ARG A 52 -5.22 4.24 34.85
CA ARG A 52 -4.05 3.70 35.57
C ARG A 52 -3.22 4.79 36.24
N ASP A 53 -3.00 5.90 35.55
CA ASP A 53 -2.07 6.95 35.99
C ASP A 53 -2.79 8.20 36.54
N GLY A 54 -4.13 8.23 36.52
CA GLY A 54 -4.93 9.36 37.00
C GLY A 54 -4.79 10.63 36.16
N LEU A 55 -4.58 10.48 34.84
CA LEU A 55 -4.29 11.61 33.95
C LEU A 55 -5.54 12.38 33.54
N ALA A 56 -5.41 13.70 33.39
CA ALA A 56 -6.40 14.49 32.69
C ALA A 56 -6.26 14.31 31.17
N TRP A 57 -7.34 14.53 30.42
CA TRP A 57 -7.34 14.35 28.96
C TRP A 57 -6.42 15.31 28.20
N ASP A 58 -6.04 16.43 28.82
CA ASP A 58 -5.13 17.44 28.26
C ASP A 58 -3.65 17.24 28.67
N ASP A 59 -3.35 16.19 29.43
CA ASP A 59 -2.00 15.85 29.87
C ASP A 59 -1.06 15.56 28.67
N ASP A 60 0.14 16.12 28.71
CA ASP A 60 1.13 15.98 27.64
C ASP A 60 1.56 14.52 27.41
N LYS A 61 1.47 13.67 28.43
CA LYS A 61 1.72 12.23 28.30
C LYS A 61 0.71 11.56 27.36
N LEU A 62 -0.57 11.94 27.40
CA LEU A 62 -1.58 11.39 26.49
C LEU A 62 -1.34 11.84 25.04
N LYS A 63 -0.91 13.09 24.84
CA LYS A 63 -0.50 13.60 23.51
C LYS A 63 0.69 12.82 22.96
N LEU A 64 1.67 12.51 23.81
CA LEU A 64 2.80 11.66 23.42
C LEU A 64 2.35 10.24 23.03
N ILE A 65 1.43 9.64 23.80
CA ILE A 65 0.89 8.30 23.50
C ILE A 65 0.12 8.29 22.18
N ASP A 66 -0.67 9.33 21.90
CA ASP A 66 -1.38 9.51 20.64
C ASP A 66 -0.42 9.49 19.44
N VAL A 67 0.70 10.24 19.53
CA VAL A 67 1.75 10.21 18.49
C VAL A 67 2.45 8.85 18.43
N GLN A 68 2.78 8.24 19.58
CA GLN A 68 3.43 6.93 19.64
C GLN A 68 2.57 5.80 19.06
N TYR A 69 1.25 5.97 18.99
CA TYR A 69 0.38 5.02 18.30
C TYR A 69 0.77 4.84 16.84
N HIS A 70 1.19 5.92 16.19
CA HIS A 70 1.50 6.00 14.77
C HIS A 70 2.98 5.82 14.44
N ASP A 71 3.83 5.47 15.41
CA ASP A 71 5.26 5.25 15.16
C ASP A 71 5.48 4.00 14.28
N VAL A 72 6.08 4.21 13.11
CA VAL A 72 6.29 3.17 12.08
C VAL A 72 7.30 2.10 12.49
N ARG A 73 8.12 2.34 13.52
CA ARG A 73 9.08 1.37 14.03
C ARG A 73 8.33 0.21 14.69
N ARG A 74 8.59 -1.01 14.22
CA ARG A 74 7.84 -2.22 14.62
C ARG A 74 7.92 -2.52 16.12
N ASP A 75 9.05 -2.20 16.75
CA ASP A 75 9.33 -2.42 18.17
C ASP A 75 8.84 -1.28 19.09
N LYS A 76 8.51 -0.11 18.52
CA LYS A 76 8.17 1.11 19.30
C LYS A 76 6.71 1.53 19.16
N GLY A 77 6.15 1.45 17.95
CA GLY A 77 4.77 1.85 17.67
C GLY A 77 3.76 1.08 18.49
N LEU A 78 2.83 1.79 19.14
CA LEU A 78 1.80 1.13 19.95
C LEU A 78 0.87 0.31 19.07
N TYR A 79 0.49 0.80 17.89
CA TYR A 79 -0.25 0.00 16.90
C TYR A 79 0.51 -1.28 16.53
N ASN A 80 1.80 -1.17 16.19
CA ASN A 80 2.63 -2.31 15.81
C ASN A 80 2.71 -3.37 16.93
N ARG A 81 2.83 -2.93 18.20
CA ARG A 81 2.81 -3.83 19.36
C ARG A 81 1.45 -4.51 19.54
N LEU A 82 0.35 -3.79 19.34
CA LEU A 82 -1.01 -4.35 19.37
C LEU A 82 -1.19 -5.41 18.28
N ALA A 83 -0.81 -5.08 17.03
CA ALA A 83 -0.87 -5.99 15.90
C ALA A 83 -0.01 -7.24 16.12
N ALA A 84 1.22 -7.10 16.63
CA ALA A 84 2.10 -8.22 16.95
C ALA A 84 1.52 -9.14 18.04
N SER A 85 0.69 -8.60 18.94
CA SER A 85 -0.03 -9.37 19.97
C SER A 85 -1.36 -9.96 19.52
N GLY A 86 -1.71 -9.87 18.23
CA GLY A 86 -2.98 -10.38 17.70
C GLY A 86 -4.21 -9.56 18.09
N ARG A 87 -4.02 -8.32 18.57
CA ARG A 87 -5.12 -7.44 19.02
C ARG A 87 -5.68 -6.54 17.92
N VAL A 88 -5.17 -6.65 16.70
CA VAL A 88 -5.63 -5.89 15.53
C VAL A 88 -5.98 -6.87 14.43
N GLU A 89 -7.16 -6.71 13.84
CA GLU A 89 -7.62 -7.48 12.69
C GLU A 89 -6.89 -6.99 11.43
N ARG A 90 -6.20 -7.89 10.72
CA ARG A 90 -5.41 -7.56 9.52
C ARG A 90 -6.10 -8.10 8.27
N LEU A 91 -6.16 -7.27 7.23
CA LEU A 91 -6.70 -7.66 5.92
C LEU A 91 -5.70 -8.44 5.06
N VAL A 92 -4.40 -8.25 5.30
CA VAL A 92 -3.31 -8.89 4.55
C VAL A 92 -2.28 -9.47 5.50
N ALA A 93 -1.66 -10.57 5.08
CA ALA A 93 -0.58 -11.21 5.81
C ALA A 93 0.69 -10.36 5.76
N GLU A 94 1.57 -10.55 6.75
CA GLU A 94 2.86 -9.85 6.76
C GLU A 94 3.73 -10.24 5.57
N SER A 95 3.66 -11.50 5.11
CA SER A 95 4.38 -11.95 3.91
C SER A 95 3.99 -11.21 2.64
N GLU A 96 2.72 -10.84 2.49
CA GLU A 96 2.23 -10.06 1.34
C GLU A 96 2.79 -8.63 1.38
N VAL A 97 2.84 -8.03 2.57
CA VAL A 97 3.46 -6.71 2.78
C VAL A 97 4.95 -6.75 2.44
N GLN A 98 5.68 -7.77 2.90
CA GLN A 98 7.11 -7.93 2.59
C GLN A 98 7.34 -8.13 1.09
N HIS A 99 6.49 -8.92 0.43
CA HIS A 99 6.55 -9.10 -1.02
C HIS A 99 6.38 -7.77 -1.78
N ALA A 100 5.39 -6.96 -1.37
CA ALA A 100 5.08 -5.67 -1.99
C ALA A 100 6.18 -4.61 -1.80
N MET A 101 7.12 -4.79 -0.87
CA MET A 101 8.25 -3.86 -0.70
C MET A 101 9.19 -3.83 -1.92
N THR A 102 9.31 -4.95 -2.63
CA THR A 102 10.24 -5.09 -3.77
C THR A 102 9.54 -5.46 -5.07
N ASN A 103 8.27 -5.83 -5.02
CA ASN A 103 7.51 -6.26 -6.20
C ASN A 103 6.38 -5.26 -6.48
N PRO A 104 6.31 -4.69 -7.70
CA PRO A 104 5.19 -3.84 -8.08
C PRO A 104 3.90 -4.64 -8.26
N PRO A 105 2.73 -3.99 -8.20
CA PRO A 105 1.47 -4.64 -8.58
C PRO A 105 1.48 -5.00 -10.07
N ASP A 106 0.90 -6.16 -10.39
CA ASP A 106 1.03 -6.82 -11.70
C ASP A 106 0.12 -6.28 -12.79
N ASP A 107 -0.94 -5.56 -12.44
CA ASP A 107 -2.03 -5.20 -13.35
C ASP A 107 -2.03 -3.71 -13.75
N THR A 108 -0.95 -3.00 -13.42
CA THR A 108 -0.82 -1.56 -13.71
C THR A 108 0.54 -1.22 -14.30
N ARG A 109 0.70 0.01 -14.80
CA ARG A 109 1.98 0.56 -15.27
C ARG A 109 3.11 0.51 -14.23
N ALA A 110 2.77 0.37 -12.95
CA ALA A 110 3.76 0.20 -11.91
C ALA A 110 4.59 -1.07 -12.11
N TYR A 111 4.02 -2.12 -12.72
CA TYR A 111 4.76 -3.33 -13.10
C TYR A 111 5.92 -3.00 -14.03
N PHE A 112 5.62 -2.41 -15.20
CA PHE A 112 6.65 -2.01 -16.17
C PHE A 112 7.72 -1.13 -15.54
N ARG A 113 7.31 -0.09 -14.77
CA ARG A 113 8.27 0.81 -14.11
C ARG A 113 9.14 0.08 -13.08
N GLY A 114 8.54 -0.73 -12.20
CA GLY A 114 9.27 -1.45 -11.16
C GLY A 114 10.26 -2.45 -11.76
N ARG A 115 9.82 -3.24 -12.76
CA ARG A 115 10.67 -4.18 -13.48
C ARG A 115 11.82 -3.48 -14.23
N CYS A 116 11.57 -2.31 -14.83
CA CYS A 116 12.64 -1.54 -15.49
C CYS A 116 13.65 -0.98 -14.48
N LEU A 117 13.20 -0.48 -13.33
CA LEU A 117 14.09 -0.01 -12.27
C LEU A 117 14.92 -1.13 -11.64
N ASP A 118 14.37 -2.34 -11.60
CA ASP A 118 15.08 -3.53 -11.12
C ASP A 118 16.11 -4.03 -12.14
N LYS A 119 15.68 -4.28 -13.39
CA LYS A 119 16.52 -4.90 -14.43
C LYS A 119 17.52 -3.94 -15.08
N TYR A 120 17.16 -2.67 -15.25
CA TYR A 120 17.93 -1.68 -16.01
C TYR A 120 18.40 -0.50 -15.16
N ARG A 121 18.55 -0.70 -13.84
CA ARG A 121 18.88 0.35 -12.86
C ARG A 121 19.92 1.36 -13.35
N ASP A 122 21.05 0.86 -13.86
CA ASP A 122 22.19 1.69 -14.27
C ASP A 122 21.95 2.50 -15.56
N GLN A 123 20.89 2.15 -16.30
CA GLN A 123 20.47 2.82 -17.54
C GLN A 123 19.23 3.69 -17.32
N VAL A 124 18.69 3.80 -16.10
CA VAL A 124 17.55 4.67 -15.79
C VAL A 124 18.05 5.99 -15.22
N ALA A 125 17.94 7.07 -15.99
CA ALA A 125 18.29 8.42 -15.56
C ALA A 125 17.25 9.00 -14.58
N ALA A 126 15.96 8.74 -14.83
CA ALA A 126 14.88 9.19 -13.96
C ALA A 126 13.61 8.34 -14.16
N ALA A 127 12.75 8.28 -13.16
CA ALA A 127 11.43 7.65 -13.24
C ALA A 127 10.37 8.52 -12.56
N GLY A 128 9.24 8.72 -13.24
CA GLY A 128 8.05 9.39 -12.74
C GLY A 128 6.82 8.50 -12.79
N TRP A 129 5.64 9.06 -12.54
CA TRP A 129 4.37 8.32 -12.67
C TRP A 129 3.94 8.12 -14.12
N ASP A 130 4.23 9.09 -14.97
CA ASP A 130 3.80 9.13 -16.37
C ASP A 130 4.91 8.74 -17.35
N SER A 131 6.13 8.48 -16.88
CA SER A 131 7.27 8.19 -17.76
C SER A 131 8.45 7.60 -17.03
N ILE A 132 9.29 6.90 -17.79
CA ILE A 132 10.66 6.52 -17.39
C ILE A 132 11.63 7.08 -18.43
N ILE A 133 12.80 7.54 -17.98
CA ILE A 133 13.82 8.15 -18.80
C ILE A 133 15.06 7.28 -18.71
N PHE A 134 15.53 6.80 -19.86
CA PHE A 134 16.71 5.96 -19.98
C PHE A 134 17.90 6.73 -20.55
N ASP A 135 19.09 6.43 -20.01
CA ASP A 135 20.38 6.75 -20.60
C ASP A 135 20.99 5.45 -21.15
N VAL A 136 21.06 5.36 -22.47
CA VAL A 136 21.58 4.19 -23.20
C VAL A 136 22.81 4.54 -24.04
N GLY A 137 23.51 5.63 -23.71
CA GLY A 137 24.70 6.07 -24.44
C GLY A 137 24.41 6.64 -25.83
N ARG A 138 23.17 7.06 -26.10
CA ARG A 138 22.77 7.83 -27.30
C ARG A 138 22.95 9.32 -27.04
N ASP A 139 22.92 10.13 -28.10
CA ASP A 139 23.08 11.60 -28.01
C ASP A 139 22.02 12.29 -27.12
N THR A 140 20.85 11.68 -26.96
CA THR A 140 19.75 12.18 -26.13
C THR A 140 19.21 11.10 -25.21
N LEU A 141 18.73 11.51 -24.03
CA LEU A 141 18.00 10.65 -23.12
C LEU A 141 16.68 10.19 -23.76
N GLN A 142 16.34 8.93 -23.55
CA GLN A 142 15.20 8.28 -24.17
C GLN A 142 14.04 8.22 -23.18
N ARG A 143 12.95 8.93 -23.48
CA ARG A 143 11.76 8.97 -22.63
C ARG A 143 10.71 7.99 -23.14
N VAL A 144 10.28 7.08 -22.27
CA VAL A 144 9.13 6.19 -22.52
C VAL A 144 7.92 6.72 -21.74
N PRO A 145 6.86 7.20 -22.43
CA PRO A 145 5.63 7.64 -21.78
C PRO A 145 4.78 6.45 -21.32
N MET A 146 4.12 6.60 -20.17
CA MET A 146 3.25 5.63 -19.50
C MET A 146 1.95 6.32 -19.03
N MET A 147 1.28 7.04 -19.92
CA MET A 147 0.15 7.92 -19.54
C MET A 147 -1.06 7.16 -18.97
N ASP A 148 -1.32 5.95 -19.49
CA ASP A 148 -2.43 5.11 -19.06
C ASP A 148 -2.04 4.27 -17.84
N PRO A 149 -2.68 4.45 -16.67
CA PRO A 149 -2.39 3.67 -15.47
C PRO A 149 -2.70 2.17 -15.59
N ALA A 150 -3.65 1.79 -16.46
CA ALA A 150 -4.10 0.40 -16.63
C ALA A 150 -3.28 -0.39 -17.66
N ARG A 151 -2.35 0.25 -18.37
CA ARG A 151 -1.43 -0.42 -19.30
C ARG A 151 -0.07 -0.64 -18.66
N GLY A 152 0.75 -1.50 -19.27
CA GLY A 152 2.09 -1.78 -18.76
C GLY A 152 2.13 -2.74 -17.57
N GLY A 153 1.04 -3.50 -17.35
CA GLY A 153 1.01 -4.64 -16.44
C GLY A 153 1.86 -5.82 -16.94
N ARG A 154 1.97 -6.84 -16.09
CA ARG A 154 2.68 -8.11 -16.30
C ARG A 154 2.29 -8.76 -17.62
N GLU A 155 0.99 -8.99 -17.82
CA GLU A 155 0.47 -9.64 -19.03
C GLU A 155 0.98 -8.96 -20.31
N ALA A 156 1.04 -7.63 -20.32
CA ALA A 156 1.44 -6.86 -21.49
C ALA A 156 2.96 -6.73 -21.68
N THR A 157 3.74 -6.80 -20.60
CA THR A 157 5.15 -6.35 -20.63
C THR A 157 6.18 -7.32 -20.08
N GLU A 158 5.78 -8.37 -19.35
CA GLU A 158 6.72 -9.34 -18.77
C GLU A 158 7.59 -10.00 -19.84
N ALA A 159 6.97 -10.62 -20.83
CA ALA A 159 7.69 -11.31 -21.91
C ALA A 159 8.60 -10.36 -22.72
N LEU A 160 8.20 -9.09 -22.87
CA LEU A 160 9.01 -8.05 -23.52
C LEU A 160 10.22 -7.69 -22.67
N ILE A 161 10.03 -7.44 -21.37
CA ILE A 161 11.11 -7.09 -20.46
C ILE A 161 12.06 -8.27 -20.28
N ASP A 162 11.55 -9.50 -20.17
CA ASP A 162 12.35 -10.69 -19.90
C ASP A 162 13.33 -10.99 -21.05
N ARG A 163 12.89 -10.84 -22.31
CA ARG A 163 13.72 -11.11 -23.49
C ARG A 163 14.77 -10.04 -23.79
N CYS A 164 14.59 -8.80 -23.36
CA CYS A 164 15.54 -7.71 -23.58
C CYS A 164 16.61 -7.71 -22.49
N ALA A 165 17.88 -7.90 -22.85
CA ALA A 165 19.00 -7.88 -21.90
C ALA A 165 19.36 -6.45 -21.47
N THR A 166 19.14 -5.47 -22.35
CA THR A 166 19.50 -4.06 -22.14
C THR A 166 18.30 -3.12 -22.29
N ALA A 167 18.40 -1.90 -21.74
CA ALA A 167 17.36 -0.90 -21.96
C ALA A 167 17.32 -0.43 -23.42
N ALA A 168 18.46 -0.47 -24.14
CA ALA A 168 18.51 -0.20 -25.57
C ALA A 168 17.64 -1.18 -26.36
N GLU A 169 17.78 -2.50 -26.10
CA GLU A 169 16.94 -3.52 -26.72
C GLU A 169 15.46 -3.35 -26.38
N LEU A 170 15.14 -2.98 -25.14
CA LEU A 170 13.76 -2.69 -24.74
C LEU A 170 13.18 -1.53 -25.55
N LEU A 171 13.92 -0.43 -25.68
CA LEU A 171 13.48 0.76 -26.42
C LEU A 171 13.25 0.46 -27.89
N GLU A 172 14.13 -0.33 -28.52
CA GLU A 172 13.96 -0.78 -29.90
C GLU A 172 12.72 -1.66 -30.05
N ALA A 173 12.51 -2.59 -29.11
CA ALA A 173 11.35 -3.48 -29.13
C ALA A 173 10.01 -2.77 -28.83
N LEU A 174 10.03 -1.60 -28.19
CA LEU A 174 8.84 -0.75 -27.96
C LEU A 174 8.47 0.10 -29.19
N GLN A 175 9.40 0.30 -30.12
CA GLN A 175 9.21 1.08 -31.35
C GLN A 175 8.81 0.21 -32.55
N ALA A 176 9.00 -1.11 -32.45
CA ALA A 176 8.60 -2.10 -33.45
C ALA A 176 7.10 -2.42 -33.37
#